data_AF-A0A9K3NV40-F1
#
_entry.id   AF-A0A9K3NV40-F1
#
_cell.length_a   1.000
_cell.length_b   1.000
_cell.length_c   1.000
_cell.angle_alpha   90.00
_cell.angle_beta   90.00
_cell.angle_gamma   90.00
#
_symmetry.space_group_name_H-M   'P 1'
#
loop_
_entity.id
_entity.type
_entity.pdbx_description
1 polymer ?
#
loop_
_entity_poly.entity_id
_entity_poly.type
_entity_poly.pdbx_seq_one_letter_code
_entity_poly.pdbx_strand_id
1 'polypeptide(L)' 'MENRSLDTHLFKLKSLLAWGTRYKIAHGLASALLYLHEEWEQCVLHRDIKPSNVMLDSNFNAKLGDFG' A
#
# COMPACT_ATOMS: atom_id res chain seq x y z
N MET A 1 -3.58 5.78 -9.72
CA MET A 1 -2.60 6.68 -9.09
C MET A 1 -1.33 6.72 -9.94
N GLU A 2 -0.58 7.82 -9.88
CA GLU A 2 0.53 8.12 -10.81
C GLU A 2 1.66 7.07 -10.78
N ASN A 3 2.02 6.56 -9.61
CA ASN A 3 3.08 5.56 -9.45
C ASN A 3 2.57 4.10 -9.51
N ARG A 4 1.37 3.85 -10.03
CA ARG A 4 0.80 2.49 -10.21
C ARG A 4 0.74 1.70 -8.89
N SER A 5 0.59 0.38 -8.98
CA SER A 5 0.52 -0.55 -7.87
C SER A 5 1.91 -1.03 -7.43
N LEU A 6 2.05 -1.44 -6.16
CA LEU A 6 3.32 -1.87 -5.58
C LEU A 6 3.90 -3.13 -6.26
N ASP A 7 3.06 -4.06 -6.71
CA ASP A 7 3.52 -5.24 -7.48
C ASP A 7 4.30 -4.86 -8.75
N THR A 8 3.96 -3.72 -9.36
CA THR A 8 4.67 -3.21 -10.54
C THR A 8 6.12 -2.88 -10.20
N HIS A 9 6.37 -2.27 -9.05
CA HIS A 9 7.71 -1.91 -8.58
C HIS A 9 8.49 -3.09 -8.03
N LEU A 10 7.81 -4.08 -7.46
CA LEU A 10 8.46 -5.26 -6.89
C LEU A 10 8.83 -6.31 -7.93
N PHE A 11 8.01 -6.48 -8.98
CA PHE A 11 8.13 -7.64 -9.87
C PHE A 11 8.22 -7.31 -11.36
N LYS A 12 7.76 -6.12 -11.80
CA LYS A 12 7.67 -5.78 -13.23
C LYS A 12 8.74 -4.78 -13.68
N LEU A 13 9.19 -3.89 -12.81
CA LEU A 13 10.22 -2.90 -13.11
C LEU A 13 11.62 -3.47 -12.85
N LYS A 14 12.59 -3.08 -13.71
CA LYS A 14 14.01 -3.42 -13.53
C LYS A 14 14.69 -2.57 -12.45
N SER A 15 14.13 -1.40 -12.14
CA SER A 15 14.66 -0.48 -11.13
C SER A 15 14.04 -0.77 -9.77
N LEU A 16 14.89 -1.04 -8.79
CA LEU A 16 14.49 -1.25 -7.41
C LEU A 16 14.18 0.07 -6.71
N LEU A 17 13.09 0.09 -5.93
CA LEU A 17 12.83 1.21 -5.01
C LEU A 17 13.97 1.31 -3.99
N ALA A 18 14.38 2.55 -3.68
CA ALA A 18 15.30 2.84 -2.61
C ALA A 18 14.74 2.37 -1.26
N TRP A 19 15.61 1.99 -0.33
CA TRP A 19 15.19 1.45 0.98
C TRP A 19 14.26 2.40 1.74
N GLY A 20 14.57 3.71 1.78
CA GLY A 20 13.72 4.70 2.42
C GLY A 20 12.31 4.75 1.86
N THR A 21 12.16 4.61 0.53
CA THR A 21 10.85 4.53 -0.13
C THR A 21 10.10 3.25 0.25
N ARG A 22 10.78 2.11 0.33
CA ARG A 22 10.16 0.84 0.77
C ARG A 22 9.64 0.93 2.20
N TYR A 23 10.45 1.49 3.10
CA TYR A 23 10.06 1.68 4.50
C TYR A 23 8.86 2.62 4.61
N LYS A 24 8.87 3.72 3.85
CA LYS A 24 7.73 4.66 3.77
C LYS A 24 6.44 3.98 3.32
N ILE A 25 6.51 3.12 2.30
CA ILE A 25 5.36 2.35 1.80
C ILE A 25 4.87 1.36 2.86
N ALA A 26 5.76 0.61 3.50
CA ALA A 26 5.40 -0.34 4.55
C ALA A 26 4.74 0.34 5.74
N HIS A 27 5.29 1.49 6.18
CA HIS A 27 4.70 2.30 7.24
C HIS A 27 3.31 2.82 6.85
N GLY A 28 3.14 3.35 5.63
CA GLY A 28 1.85 3.81 5.14
C GLY A 28 0.79 2.69 5.08
N LEU A 29 1.19 1.49 4.67
CA LEU A 29 0.31 0.32 4.68
C LEU A 29 -0.08 -0.08 6.12
N ALA A 30 0.87 -0.06 7.05
CA ALA A 30 0.58 -0.33 8.46
C ALA A 30 -0.39 0.71 9.06
N SER A 31 -0.23 1.99 8.74
CA SER A 31 -1.17 3.04 9.14
C SER A 31 -2.57 2.82 8.54
N ALA A 32 -2.67 2.41 7.27
CA ALA A 32 -3.97 2.09 6.67
C ALA A 32 -4.65 0.90 7.37
N LEU A 33 -3.89 -0.13 7.74
CA LEU A 33 -4.44 -1.28 8.48
C LEU A 33 -4.84 -0.93 9.90
N LEU A 34 -4.04 -0.11 10.60
CA LEU A 34 -4.41 0.40 11.92
C LEU A 34 -5.73 1.15 11.87
N TYR A 35 -5.87 2.05 10.88
CA TYR A 35 -7.10 2.80 10.68
C TYR A 35 -8.30 1.89 10.48
N LEU A 36 -8.18 0.91 9.58
CA LEU A 36 -9.26 -0.02 9.27
C LEU A 36 -9.64 -0.93 10.44
N HIS A 37 -8.68 -1.35 11.25
CA HIS A 37 -8.92 -2.31 12.33
C HIS A 37 -9.38 -1.65 13.64
N GLU A 38 -8.82 -0.48 13.97
CA GLU A 38 -8.91 0.09 15.32
C GLU A 38 -9.46 1.54 15.36
N GLU A 39 -9.30 2.33 14.30
CA GLU A 39 -9.68 3.77 14.33
C GLU A 39 -11.00 4.08 13.62
N TRP A 40 -11.50 3.16 12.79
CA TRP A 40 -12.83 3.25 12.19
C TRP A 40 -13.92 2.75 13.15
N GLU A 41 -15.17 3.22 12.98
CA GLU A 41 -16.31 2.85 13.86
C GLU A 41 -16.56 1.34 13.93
N GLN A 42 -16.22 0.62 12.86
CA GLN A 42 -16.30 -0.84 12.80
C GLN A 42 -14.97 -1.41 12.32
N CYS A 43 -14.53 -2.52 12.91
CA CYS A 43 -13.36 -3.23 12.41
C CYS A 43 -13.61 -3.71 10.97
N VAL A 44 -12.82 -3.20 10.03
CA VAL A 44 -12.88 -3.56 8.60
C VAL A 44 -11.79 -4.59 8.30
N LEU A 45 -12.20 -5.83 8.05
CA LEU A 45 -11.30 -6.88 7.57
C LEU A 45 -11.14 -6.78 6.04
N HIS A 46 -9.98 -6.35 5.56
CA HIS A 46 -9.70 -6.21 4.13
C HIS A 46 -9.67 -7.56 3.37
N ARG A 47 -9.17 -8.63 4.00
CA ARG A 47 -9.11 -10.03 3.50
C ARG A 47 -8.25 -10.32 2.26
N ASP A 48 -7.97 -9.34 1.41
CA ASP A 48 -7.16 -9.49 0.19
C ASP A 48 -5.95 -8.53 0.15
N ILE A 49 -5.15 -8.53 1.22
CA ILE A 49 -3.96 -7.67 1.31
C ILE A 49 -2.84 -8.30 0.47
N LYS A 50 -2.53 -7.66 -0.65
CA LYS A 50 -1.45 -8.06 -1.56
C LYS A 50 -0.87 -6.85 -2.31
N PRO A 51 0.36 -6.93 -2.86
CA PRO A 51 1.01 -5.80 -3.51
C PRO A 51 0.25 -5.18 -4.70
N SER A 52 -0.59 -5.95 -5.40
CA SER A 52 -1.41 -5.41 -6.50
C SER A 52 -2.51 -4.46 -6.01
N ASN A 53 -2.92 -4.60 -4.74
CA ASN A 53 -4.00 -3.84 -4.12
C ASN A 53 -3.46 -2.63 -3.32
N VAL A 54 -2.14 -2.43 -3.33
CA VAL A 54 -1.48 -1.26 -2.76
C VAL A 54 -1.08 -0.29 -3.86
N MET A 55 -1.80 0.81 -3.99
CA MET A 55 -1.55 1.87 -4.96
C MET A 55 -0.60 2.93 -4.41
N LEU A 56 0.22 3.54 -5.26
CA LEU A 56 1.21 4.55 -4.89
C LEU A 56 0.86 5.91 -5.52
N ASP A 57 0.74 6.97 -4.71
CA ASP A 57 0.65 8.34 -5.23
C ASP A 57 1.98 8.84 -5.79
N SER A 58 1.97 10.06 -6.33
CA SER A 58 3.13 10.78 -6.87
C SER A 58 4.32 10.86 -5.89
N ASN A 59 4.04 10.84 -4.59
CA ASN A 59 5.03 10.92 -3.50
C ASN A 59 5.37 9.55 -2.92
N PHE A 60 4.97 8.44 -3.56
CA PHE A 60 5.14 7.07 -3.07
C PHE A 60 4.50 6.82 -1.69
N ASN A 61 3.41 7.51 -1.36
CA ASN A 61 2.57 7.13 -0.23
C ASN A 61 1.69 5.93 -0.62
N ALA A 62 1.59 4.96 0.28
CA ALA A 62 0.76 3.77 0.09
C ALA A 62 -0.72 4.10 0.30
N LYS A 63 -1.58 3.59 -0.59
CA LYS A 63 -3.03 3.57 -0.43
C LYS A 63 -3.54 2.16 -0.68
N LEU A 64 -4.13 1.56 0.35
CA LEU A 64 -4.77 0.26 0.25
C LEU A 64 -6.13 0.43 -0.44
N GLY A 65 -6.43 -0.43 -1.41
CA GLY A 65 -7.70 -0.45 -2.14
C GLY A 65 -8.14 -1.88 -2.44
N ASP A 66 -9.22 -2.03 -3.19
CA ASP A 66 -9.85 -3.34 -3.51
C ASP A 66 -10.46 -4.02 -2.28
N PHE A 67 -11.56 -3.44 -1.78
CA PHE A 67 -12.36 -3.91 -0.65
C PHE A 67 -13.52 -4.83 -1.09
N GLY A 68 -13.38 -5.48 -2.26
CA GLY A 68 -14.40 -6.33 -2.88
C GLY A 68 -14.51 -7.73 -2.29
#